data_AF-V9E3P8-F1
#
_entry.id   AF-V9E3P8-F1
#
_cell.length_a   1.000
_cell.length_b   1.000
_cell.length_c   1.000
_cell.angle_alpha   90.00
_cell.angle_beta   90.00
_cell.angle_gamma   90.00
#
_symmetry.space_group_name_H-M   'P 1'
#
loop_
_entity.id
_entity.type
_entity.pdbx_description
1 polymer ?
#
loop_
_entity_poly.entity_id
_entity_poly.type
_entity_poly.pdbx_seq_one_letter_code
_entity_poly.pdbx_strand_id
1 'polypeptide(L)'
;MPASRLAKTMSEKKEVVTWIEQHGEAPARASTFFQNERGWKISAVQVRYWWKQRDAIRKAPVSNLRLEGAGAKPRLAEIEDMIFDQVLFLRSEKKKVSRSFVAEMGKQLAR
;
A
#
# COMPACT_ATOMS: atom_id res chain seq x y z
N MET A 1 -24.29 -0.63 -6.21
CA MET A 1 -22.82 -0.52 -6.38
C MET A 1 -22.18 -0.48 -5.00
N PRO A 2 -21.30 -1.42 -4.59
CA PRO A 2 -20.56 -1.24 -3.36
C PRO A 2 -19.62 -0.04 -3.56
N ALA A 3 -19.60 0.89 -2.60
CA ALA A 3 -18.70 2.03 -2.65
C ALA A 3 -17.26 1.52 -2.80
N SER A 4 -16.64 1.82 -3.95
CA SER A 4 -15.23 1.50 -4.19
C SER A 4 -14.40 2.09 -3.05
N ARG A 5 -13.79 1.22 -2.23
CA ARG A 5 -12.83 1.66 -1.21
C ARG A 5 -11.61 2.16 -1.95
N LEU A 6 -11.52 3.47 -2.13
CA LEU A 6 -10.33 4.10 -2.71
C LEU A 6 -9.17 3.95 -1.71
N ALA A 7 -8.18 3.16 -2.10
CA ALA A 7 -6.95 3.02 -1.33
C ALA A 7 -6.21 4.36 -1.35
N LYS A 8 -5.89 4.88 -0.16
CA LYS A 8 -5.07 6.08 -0.01
C LYS A 8 -3.59 5.75 -0.22
N THR A 9 -2.92 6.62 -0.95
CA THR A 9 -1.48 6.57 -1.23
C THR A 9 -0.67 6.75 0.05
N MET A 10 0.62 6.41 0.03
CA MET A 10 1.48 6.63 1.19
C MET A 10 1.69 8.12 1.47
N SER A 11 1.69 8.96 0.43
CA SER A 11 1.73 10.43 0.57
C SER A 11 0.56 10.93 1.42
N GLU A 12 -0.67 10.54 1.06
CA GLU A 12 -1.87 10.95 1.78
C GLU A 12 -1.88 10.42 3.23
N LYS A 13 -1.39 9.21 3.46
CA LYS A 13 -1.26 8.66 4.82
C LYS A 13 -0.25 9.44 5.67
N LYS A 14 0.89 9.80 5.08
CA LYS A 14 1.91 10.63 5.74
C LYS A 14 1.34 11.99 6.09
N GLU A 15 0.62 12.61 5.17
CA GLU A 15 -0.03 13.90 5.42
C GLU A 15 -0.98 13.85 6.62
N VAL A 16 -1.78 12.80 6.75
CA VAL A 16 -2.66 12.61 7.91
C VAL A 16 -1.87 12.46 9.20
N VAL A 17 -0.80 11.66 9.20
CA VAL A 17 0.06 11.47 10.39
C VAL A 17 0.72 12.79 10.79
N THR A 18 1.32 13.51 9.85
CA THR A 18 1.98 14.79 10.08
C THR A 18 1.01 15.85 10.59
N TRP A 19 -0.21 15.88 10.05
CA TRP A 19 -1.25 16.80 10.52
C TRP A 19 -1.63 16.54 11.98
N ILE A 20 -1.81 15.27 12.36
CA ILE A 20 -2.11 14.87 13.74
C ILE A 20 -0.96 15.27 14.68
N GLU A 21 0.29 15.05 14.27
CA GLU A 21 1.49 15.43 15.04
C GLU A 21 1.58 16.95 15.26
N GLN A 22 1.29 17.75 14.23
CA GLN A 22 1.39 19.21 14.29
C GLN A 22 0.29 19.85 15.13
N HIS A 23 -0.94 19.32 15.07
CA HIS A 23 -2.08 19.94 15.76
C HIS A 23 -2.33 19.35 17.16
N GLY A 24 -1.66 18.24 17.52
CA GLY A 24 -1.84 17.57 18.82
C GLY A 24 -3.26 17.01 19.02
N GLU A 25 -4.03 16.85 17.96
CA GLU A 25 -5.44 16.47 18.04
C GLU A 25 -5.66 14.96 18.07
N ALA A 26 -6.81 14.56 18.62
CA ALA A 26 -7.24 13.17 18.57
C ALA A 26 -7.42 12.73 17.10
N PRO A 27 -6.99 11.50 16.72
CA PRO A 27 -7.13 10.98 15.35
C PRO A 27 -8.57 11.01 14.78
N ALA A 28 -9.59 11.08 15.64
CA ALA A 28 -10.98 11.24 15.20
C ALA A 28 -11.24 12.61 14.56
N ARG A 29 -10.67 13.70 15.09
CA ARG A 29 -10.86 15.06 14.53
C ARG A 29 -10.16 15.23 13.20
N ALA A 30 -9.00 14.59 13.03
CA ALA A 30 -8.32 14.52 11.73
C ALA A 30 -9.24 13.96 10.64
N SER A 31 -10.05 12.93 10.94
CA SER A 31 -10.98 12.40 9.94
C SER A 31 -12.02 13.43 9.48
N THR A 32 -12.54 14.26 10.41
CA THR A 32 -13.47 15.35 10.08
C THR A 32 -12.79 16.44 9.25
N PHE A 33 -11.57 16.83 9.62
CA PHE A 33 -10.79 17.82 8.86
C PHE A 33 -10.60 17.39 7.41
N PHE A 34 -10.06 16.18 7.16
CA PHE A 34 -9.81 15.71 5.79
C PHE A 34 -11.09 15.38 5.01
N GLN A 35 -12.20 15.06 5.69
CA GLN A 35 -13.50 14.95 5.04
C GLN A 35 -14.01 16.32 4.57
N ASN A 36 -13.96 17.34 5.43
CA ASN A 36 -14.54 18.65 5.14
C ASN A 36 -13.65 19.50 4.23
N GLU A 37 -12.37 19.63 4.56
CA GLU A 37 -11.43 20.51 3.86
C GLU A 37 -10.92 19.90 2.54
N ARG A 38 -10.82 18.57 2.48
CA ARG A 38 -10.22 17.86 1.34
C ARG A 38 -11.20 16.98 0.57
N GLY A 39 -12.44 16.83 1.05
CA GLY A 39 -13.44 15.97 0.42
C GLY A 39 -13.09 14.48 0.44
N TRP A 40 -12.18 14.05 1.32
CA TRP A 40 -11.69 12.68 1.31
C TRP A 40 -12.70 11.71 1.91
N LYS A 41 -12.95 10.60 1.20
CA LYS A 41 -13.71 9.46 1.71
C LYS A 41 -12.85 8.61 2.65
N ILE A 42 -12.63 9.09 3.87
CA ILE A 42 -11.90 8.38 4.93
C ILE A 42 -12.76 8.23 6.18
N SER A 43 -12.57 7.14 6.93
CA SER A 43 -13.26 6.91 8.21
C SER A 43 -12.33 7.17 9.40
N ALA A 44 -12.91 7.54 10.55
CA ALA A 44 -12.16 7.69 11.80
C ALA A 44 -11.40 6.40 12.19
N VAL A 45 -11.96 5.22 11.84
CA VAL A 45 -11.30 3.93 12.07
C VAL A 45 -10.02 3.80 11.25
N GLN A 46 -10.03 4.19 9.97
CA GLN A 46 -8.84 4.17 9.11
C GLN A 46 -7.77 5.13 9.62
N VAL A 47 -8.17 6.34 10.05
CA VAL A 47 -7.23 7.32 10.59
C VAL A 47 -6.60 6.83 11.89
N ARG A 48 -7.37 6.23 12.80
CA ARG A 48 -6.83 5.57 14.01
C ARG A 48 -5.86 4.44 13.66
N TYR A 49 -6.17 3.64 12.63
CA TYR A 49 -5.29 2.58 12.19
C TYR A 49 -3.95 3.11 11.66
N TRP A 50 -3.97 4.16 10.84
CA TRP A 50 -2.75 4.82 10.37
C TRP A 50 -1.96 5.44 11.52
N TRP A 51 -2.66 6.06 12.48
CA TRP A 51 -2.01 6.61 13.68
C TRP A 51 -1.30 5.53 14.51
N LYS A 52 -1.92 4.35 14.68
CA LYS A 52 -1.29 3.21 15.35
C LYS A 52 -0.01 2.75 14.63
N GLN A 53 0.06 2.94 13.31
CA GLN A 53 1.20 2.57 12.45
C GLN A 53 2.07 3.77 12.04
N ARG A 54 1.95 4.92 12.73
CA ARG A 54 2.59 6.18 12.35
C ARG A 54 4.11 6.06 12.11
N ASP A 55 4.81 5.29 12.94
CA ASP A 55 6.26 5.11 12.83
C ASP A 55 6.65 4.39 11.54
N ALA A 56 5.88 3.38 11.13
CA ALA A 56 6.09 2.66 9.88
C ALA A 56 5.72 3.53 8.67
N ILE A 57 4.62 4.29 8.77
CA ILE A 57 4.19 5.22 7.72
C ILE A 57 5.23 6.32 7.52
N ARG A 58 5.84 6.86 8.59
CA ARG A 58 6.88 7.89 8.51
C ARG A 58 8.10 7.40 7.74
N LYS A 59 8.57 6.20 8.04
CA LYS A 59 9.75 5.57 7.44
C LYS A 59 9.53 5.11 5.99
N ALA A 60 8.30 4.76 5.61
CA ALA A 60 8.02 4.23 4.29
C ALA A 60 8.29 5.26 3.16
N PRO A 61 8.90 4.88 2.02
CA PRO A 61 8.97 5.72 0.83
C PRO A 61 7.58 6.14 0.33
N VAL A 62 7.46 7.35 -0.21
CA VAL A 62 6.19 7.86 -0.75
C VAL A 62 5.74 7.07 -1.99
N SER A 63 6.70 6.52 -2.74
CA SER A 63 6.48 5.64 -3.89
C SER A 63 5.84 4.30 -3.53
N ASN A 64 5.86 3.89 -2.25
CA ASN A 64 5.27 2.63 -1.84
C ASN A 64 3.74 2.72 -1.84
N LEU A 65 3.08 1.78 -2.50
CA LEU A 65 1.61 1.67 -2.45
C LEU A 65 1.11 1.19 -1.08
N ARG A 66 1.93 0.42 -0.35
CA ARG A 66 1.58 -0.24 0.92
C ARG A 66 2.77 -0.20 1.90
N LEU A 67 2.46 -0.37 3.18
CA LEU A 67 3.51 -0.64 4.17
C LEU A 67 4.10 -2.02 3.91
N GLU A 68 5.38 -2.17 4.25
CA GLU A 68 6.05 -3.46 4.24
C GLU A 68 5.30 -4.45 5.16
N GLY A 69 5.11 -5.68 4.70
CA GLY A 69 4.33 -6.71 5.42
C GLY A 69 2.80 -6.51 5.43
N ALA A 70 2.27 -5.40 4.91
CA ALA A 70 0.82 -5.20 4.77
C ALA A 70 0.21 -5.87 3.51
N GLY A 71 1.04 -6.60 2.75
CA GLY A 71 0.61 -7.43 1.64
C GLY A 71 0.06 -8.79 2.09
N ALA A 72 -0.46 -9.56 1.14
CA ALA A 72 -0.70 -10.98 1.40
C ALA A 72 0.65 -11.64 1.70
N LYS A 73 0.70 -12.49 2.73
CA LYS A 73 1.89 -13.32 2.96
C LYS A 73 2.13 -14.20 1.72
N PRO A 74 3.37 -14.27 1.21
CA PRO A 74 3.70 -15.20 0.14
C PRO A 74 3.32 -16.62 0.55
N ARG A 75 2.73 -17.36 -0.38
CA ARG A 75 2.44 -18.80 -0.18
C ARG A 75 3.70 -19.63 -0.43
N LEU A 76 4.52 -19.19 -1.38
CA LEU A 76 5.77 -19.83 -1.78
C LEU A 76 6.83 -18.75 -1.94
N ALA A 77 7.37 -18.24 -0.82
CA ALA A 77 8.20 -17.03 -0.79
C ALA A 77 9.35 -17.06 -1.81
N GLU A 78 10.14 -18.13 -1.81
CA GLU A 78 11.29 -18.29 -2.72
C GLU A 78 10.87 -18.27 -4.19
N ILE A 79 9.78 -18.97 -4.54
CA ILE A 79 9.27 -19.02 -5.92
C ILE A 79 8.68 -17.67 -6.32
N GLU A 80 7.95 -17.01 -5.43
CA GLU A 80 7.39 -15.68 -5.67
C GLU A 80 8.50 -14.63 -5.88
N ASP A 81 9.61 -14.72 -5.15
CA ASP A 81 10.79 -13.85 -5.30
C ASP A 81 11.51 -14.11 -6.63
N MET A 82 11.73 -15.37 -7.00
CA MET A 82 12.31 -15.73 -8.30
C MET A 82 11.46 -15.22 -9.48
N ILE A 83 10.14 -15.37 -9.38
CA ILE A 83 9.20 -14.83 -10.37
C ILE A 83 9.29 -13.30 -10.40
N PHE A 84 9.36 -12.65 -9.24
CA PHE A 84 9.45 -11.20 -9.13
C PHE A 84 10.70 -10.67 -9.86
N ASP A 85 11.87 -11.25 -9.61
CA ASP A 85 13.12 -10.85 -10.25
C ASP A 85 13.07 -11.03 -11.77
N GLN A 86 12.51 -12.14 -12.26
CA GLN A 86 12.35 -12.38 -13.69
C GLN A 86 11.40 -11.37 -14.34
N VAL A 87 10.31 -11.02 -13.65
CA VAL A 87 9.37 -9.99 -14.12
C VAL A 87 10.02 -8.62 -14.13
N LEU A 88 10.84 -8.30 -13.13
CA LEU A 88 11.58 -7.05 -13.05
C LEU A 88 12.57 -6.93 -14.21
N PHE A 89 13.32 -8.01 -14.49
CA PHE A 89 14.23 -8.09 -15.63
C PHE A 89 13.51 -7.89 -16.98
N LEU A 90 12.41 -8.61 -17.22
CA LEU A 90 11.67 -8.46 -18.48
C LEU A 90 11.09 -7.04 -18.65
N ARG A 91 10.65 -6.42 -17.55
CA ARG A 91 10.12 -5.05 -17.60
C ARG A 91 11.21 -4.00 -17.79
N SER A 92 12.43 -4.20 -17.28
CA SER A 92 13.55 -3.29 -17.55
C SER A 92 13.90 -3.29 -19.03
N GLU A 93 13.74 -4.43 -19.71
CA GLU A 93 13.84 -4.57 -21.17
C GLU A 93 12.60 -4.09 -21.92
N LYS A 94 11.62 -3.49 -21.23
CA LYS A 94 10.31 -3.06 -21.77
C LYS A 94 9.50 -4.20 -22.43
N LYS A 95 9.78 -5.46 -22.09
CA LYS A 95 9.00 -6.61 -22.56
C LYS A 95 7.68 -6.71 -21.79
N LYS A 96 6.60 -7.01 -22.50
CA LYS A 96 5.27 -7.18 -21.90
C LYS A 96 5.21 -8.51 -21.16
N VAL A 97 4.96 -8.47 -19.87
CA VAL A 97 4.75 -9.66 -19.04
C VAL A 97 3.24 -9.94 -18.95
N SER A 98 2.81 -11.11 -19.42
CA SER A 98 1.41 -11.55 -19.32
C SER A 98 1.15 -12.35 -18.02
N ARG A 99 -0.11 -12.46 -17.63
CA ARG A 99 -0.50 -13.33 -16.49
C ARG A 99 -0.27 -14.81 -16.78
N SER A 100 -0.45 -15.24 -18.04
CA SER A 100 -0.20 -16.63 -18.46
C SER A 100 1.27 -17.01 -18.30
N PHE A 101 2.18 -16.11 -18.68
CA PHE A 101 3.62 -16.28 -18.48
C PHE A 101 3.97 -16.48 -17.00
N VAL A 102 3.46 -15.62 -16.12
CA VAL A 102 3.69 -15.73 -14.67
C VAL A 102 3.19 -17.07 -14.12
N ALA A 103 2.01 -17.51 -14.56
CA ALA A 103 1.44 -18.79 -14.13
C ALA A 103 2.25 -20.00 -14.62
N GLU A 104 2.76 -19.96 -15.85
CA GLU A 104 3.60 -21.01 -16.42
C GLU A 104 4.96 -21.09 -15.70
N MET A 105 5.60 -19.94 -15.46
CA MET A 105 6.83 -19.85 -14.70
C MET A 105 6.66 -20.43 -13.29
N GLY A 106 5.58 -20.07 -12.60
CA GLY A 106 5.28 -20.61 -11.28
C GLY A 106 5.10 -22.12 -11.27
N LYS A 107 4.52 -22.71 -12.33
CA LYS A 107 4.43 -24.17 -12.46
C LYS A 107 5.77 -24.83 -12.71
N GLN A 108 6.69 -24.18 -13.42
CA GLN A 108 8.02 -24.71 -13.69
C GLN A 108 8.91 -24.69 -12.44
N LEU A 109 8.83 -23.61 -11.66
CA LEU A 109 9.63 -23.43 -10.44
C LEU A 109 9.12 -24.22 -9.23
N ALA A 110 7.84 -24.61 -9.22
CA ALA A 110 7.23 -25.40 -8.15
C ALA A 110 7.36 -26.93 -8.35
N ARG A 111 8.11 -27.38 -9.37
CA ARG A 111 8.44 -28.80 -9.60
C ARG A 111 9.68 -29.19 -8.83
#